data_AF-A0A6B2CTM9-F1
#
_entry.id   AF-A0A6B2CTM9-F1
#
_cell.length_a   1.000
_cell.length_b   1.000
_cell.length_c   1.000
_cell.angle_alpha   90.00
_cell.angle_beta   90.00
_cell.angle_gamma   90.00
#
_symmetry.space_group_name_H-M   'P 1'
#
loop_
_entity.id
_entity.type
_entity.pdbx_description
1 polymer ?
#
loop_
_entity_poly.entity_id
_entity_poly.type
_entity_poly.pdbx_seq_one_letter_code
_entity_poly.pdbx_strand_id
1 'polypeptide(L)'
;MRRLLSRISGSRAGSCTPGFCAPEQLDLRLGAEARAKGFEDRADVYQLANLALDLIGAEAVDGAEWGRERVEGAAREAEAVGLSDLVRRALELEPWRRPSAEEAARRIAAEWRRRYG
;
A
#
# COMPACT_ATOMS: atom_id res chain seq x y z
N MET A 1 37.35 -10.00 -24.51
CA MET A 1 36.20 -10.49 -23.70
C MET A 1 35.40 -9.27 -23.19
N ARG A 2 34.51 -8.73 -24.03
CA ARG A 2 33.64 -7.57 -23.71
C ARG A 2 32.20 -7.98 -24.02
N ARG A 3 31.53 -8.68 -23.09
CA ARG A 3 30.08 -8.96 -23.11
C ARG A 3 29.75 -9.73 -21.85
N LEU A 4 29.51 -9.02 -20.76
CA LEU A 4 28.79 -9.55 -19.58
C LEU A 4 28.42 -8.46 -18.57
N LEU A 5 29.01 -7.26 -18.65
CA LEU A 5 28.70 -6.15 -17.75
C LEU A 5 27.58 -5.21 -18.23
N SER A 6 27.06 -5.37 -19.46
CA SER A 6 26.03 -4.48 -20.01
C SER A 6 24.59 -4.94 -19.77
N ARG A 7 24.36 -5.95 -18.92
CA ARG A 7 23.02 -6.49 -18.64
C ARG A 7 22.55 -6.28 -17.20
N ILE A 8 23.36 -5.65 -16.34
CA ILE A 8 23.00 -5.41 -14.93
C ILE A 8 22.50 -3.97 -14.69
N SER A 9 22.66 -3.04 -15.65
CA SER A 9 22.09 -1.69 -15.53
C SER A 9 20.65 -1.56 -16.05
N GLY A 10 19.91 -2.68 -16.14
CA GLY A 10 18.55 -2.72 -16.71
C GLY A 10 17.57 -3.65 -16.01
N SER A 11 17.97 -4.35 -14.95
CA SER A 11 17.04 -5.12 -14.11
C SER A 11 16.60 -4.23 -12.97
N ARG A 12 15.33 -3.77 -13.04
CA ARG A 12 14.58 -3.03 -12.01
C ARG A 12 15.22 -3.20 -10.62
N ALA A 13 15.81 -2.12 -10.09
CA ALA A 13 15.84 -1.95 -8.64
C ALA A 13 14.43 -2.30 -8.14
N GLY A 14 14.31 -3.24 -7.19
CA GLY A 14 13.01 -3.73 -6.74
C GLY A 14 12.06 -2.56 -6.56
N SER A 15 10.95 -2.54 -7.30
CA SER A 15 10.06 -1.37 -7.40
C SER A 15 9.41 -1.00 -6.06
N CYS A 16 9.52 -1.89 -5.07
CA CYS A 16 9.00 -1.81 -3.71
C CYS A 16 9.62 -2.93 -2.85
N THR A 17 9.48 -2.80 -1.52
CA THR A 17 9.82 -3.87 -0.57
C THR A 17 8.80 -5.01 -0.69
N PRO A 18 9.22 -6.26 -0.92
CA PRO A 18 8.31 -7.41 -0.90
C PRO A 18 7.53 -7.49 0.41
N GLY A 19 6.24 -7.79 0.34
CA GLY A 19 5.31 -7.75 1.48
C GLY A 19 4.55 -6.42 1.59
N PHE A 20 5.04 -5.35 0.97
CA PHE A 20 4.47 -4.01 1.10
C PHE A 20 4.09 -3.40 -0.26
N CYS A 21 4.40 -4.07 -1.36
CA CYS A 21 4.17 -3.55 -2.70
C CYS A 21 2.70 -3.19 -2.93
N ALA A 22 2.43 -2.03 -3.51
CA ALA A 22 1.10 -1.72 -4.03
C ALA A 22 0.89 -2.41 -5.39
N PRO A 23 -0.34 -2.83 -5.74
CA PRO A 23 -0.62 -3.54 -7.00
C PRO A 23 -0.06 -2.87 -8.26
N GLU A 24 -0.12 -1.55 -8.35
CA GLU A 24 0.34 -0.74 -9.48
C GLU A 24 1.88 -0.68 -9.62
N GLN A 25 2.62 -1.06 -8.58
CA GLN A 25 4.09 -1.19 -8.61
C GLN A 25 4.53 -2.53 -9.24
N LEU A 26 3.58 -3.46 -9.41
CA LEU A 26 3.78 -4.81 -9.94
C LEU A 26 3.10 -4.98 -11.31
N ASP A 27 1.90 -4.42 -11.48
CA ASP A 27 1.14 -4.43 -12.74
C ASP A 27 1.43 -3.17 -13.57
N LEU A 28 2.03 -3.35 -14.75
CA LEU A 28 2.41 -2.25 -15.65
C LEU A 28 1.22 -1.46 -16.21
N ARG A 29 0.06 -2.11 -16.41
CA ARG A 29 -1.14 -1.46 -16.96
C ARG A 29 -1.81 -0.60 -15.90
N LEU A 30 -2.01 -1.16 -14.71
CA LEU A 30 -2.54 -0.41 -13.57
C LEU A 30 -1.62 0.74 -13.18
N GLY A 31 -0.31 0.50 -13.19
CA GLY A 31 0.71 1.53 -13.02
C GLY A 31 0.58 2.65 -14.04
N ALA A 32 0.49 2.34 -15.34
CA ALA A 32 0.32 3.35 -16.39
C ALA A 32 -0.97 4.16 -16.22
N GLU A 33 -2.07 3.52 -15.84
CA GLU A 33 -3.35 4.19 -15.59
C GLU A 33 -3.28 5.11 -14.36
N ALA A 34 -2.64 4.68 -13.29
CA ALA A 34 -2.42 5.51 -12.10
C ALA A 34 -1.65 6.80 -12.44
N ARG A 35 -0.58 6.72 -13.25
CA ARG A 35 0.15 7.91 -13.73
C ARG A 35 -0.71 8.80 -14.60
N ALA A 36 -1.43 8.22 -15.55
CA ALA A 36 -2.29 8.98 -16.45
C ALA A 36 -3.37 9.78 -15.71
N LYS A 37 -3.82 9.28 -14.55
CA LYS A 37 -4.81 9.94 -13.70
C LYS A 37 -4.20 10.78 -12.55
N GLY A 38 -2.87 10.79 -12.40
CA GLY A 38 -2.18 11.56 -11.36
C GLY A 38 -2.30 11.00 -9.93
N PHE A 39 -2.42 9.68 -9.77
CA PHE A 39 -2.55 8.99 -8.47
C PHE A 39 -1.33 8.14 -8.11
N GLU A 40 -0.14 8.51 -8.59
CA GLU A 40 1.12 7.78 -8.32
C GLU A 40 1.49 7.78 -6.84
N ASP A 41 1.13 8.85 -6.13
CA ASP A 41 1.34 9.05 -4.69
C ASP A 41 0.52 8.08 -3.83
N ARG A 42 -0.51 7.44 -4.40
CA ARG A 42 -1.39 6.51 -3.67
C ARG A 42 -0.74 5.16 -3.37
N ALA A 43 0.42 4.87 -3.96
CA ALA A 43 1.26 3.74 -3.58
C ALA A 43 1.73 3.87 -2.11
N ASP A 44 2.10 5.09 -1.70
CA ASP A 44 2.58 5.35 -0.34
C ASP A 44 1.48 5.15 0.70
N VAL A 45 0.23 5.45 0.34
CA VAL A 45 -0.94 5.23 1.21
C VAL A 45 -1.20 3.73 1.42
N TYR A 46 -1.03 2.93 0.38
CA TYR A 46 -1.12 1.47 0.47
C TYR A 46 -0.01 0.92 1.38
N GLN A 47 1.22 1.38 1.17
CA GLN A 47 2.39 1.01 1.97
C GLN A 47 2.25 1.44 3.44
N LEU A 48 1.65 2.61 3.70
CA LEU A 48 1.37 3.09 5.05
C LEU A 48 0.36 2.19 5.78
N ALA A 49 -0.67 1.70 5.08
CA ALA A 49 -1.62 0.76 5.67
C ALA A 49 -0.95 -0.58 5.99
N ASN A 50 -0.10 -1.10 5.10
CA ASN A 50 0.68 -2.31 5.37
C ASN A 50 1.67 -2.13 6.53
N LEU A 51 2.31 -0.96 6.65
CA LEU A 51 3.14 -0.63 7.81
C LEU A 51 2.32 -0.61 9.10
N ALA A 52 1.11 -0.05 9.08
CA ALA A 52 0.24 -0.04 10.25
C ALA A 52 -0.15 -1.46 10.69
N LEU A 53 -0.41 -2.37 9.73
CA LEU A 53 -0.67 -3.78 10.01
C LEU A 53 0.54 -4.47 10.64
N ASP A 54 1.73 -4.28 10.06
CA ASP A 54 2.98 -4.85 10.58
C ASP A 54 3.26 -4.39 12.01
N LEU A 55 3.06 -3.10 12.30
CA LEU A 55 3.24 -2.52 13.63
C LEU A 55 2.29 -3.09 14.70
N ILE A 56 1.12 -3.58 14.31
CA ILE A 56 0.17 -4.24 15.22
C ILE A 56 0.33 -5.77 15.24
N GLY A 57 1.32 -6.31 14.52
CA GLY A 57 1.59 -7.75 14.43
C GLY A 57 0.64 -8.50 13.48
N ALA A 58 -0.09 -7.79 12.63
CA ALA A 58 -0.95 -8.37 11.60
C ALA A 58 -0.19 -8.57 10.29
N GLU A 59 -0.66 -9.50 9.46
CA GLU A 59 -0.07 -9.77 8.15
C GLU A 59 -0.34 -8.61 7.17
N ALA A 60 0.71 -8.11 6.52
CA ALA A 60 0.59 -7.13 5.44
C ALA A 60 -0.02 -7.77 4.19
N VAL A 61 -0.70 -6.96 3.37
CA VAL A 61 -1.29 -7.41 2.10
C VAL A 61 -0.41 -6.93 0.96
N ASP A 62 0.51 -7.77 0.48
CA ASP A 62 1.28 -7.46 -0.73
C ASP A 62 0.36 -7.37 -1.94
N GLY A 63 0.61 -6.41 -2.82
CA GLY A 63 -0.17 -6.17 -4.02
C GLY A 63 -0.18 -7.36 -5.00
N ALA A 64 0.83 -8.22 -4.97
CA ALA A 64 0.87 -9.46 -5.74
C ALA A 64 -0.21 -10.46 -5.28
N GLU A 65 -0.58 -10.39 -4.01
CA GLU A 65 -1.51 -11.28 -3.34
C GLU A 65 -2.82 -10.57 -2.99
N TRP A 66 -3.07 -9.42 -3.63
CA TRP A 66 -4.26 -8.64 -3.37
C TRP A 66 -5.52 -9.47 -3.62
N GLY A 67 -6.43 -9.45 -2.66
CA GLY A 67 -7.74 -10.06 -2.77
C GLY A 67 -8.69 -9.42 -1.78
N ARG A 68 -9.96 -9.25 -2.17
CA ARG A 68 -10.97 -8.61 -1.33
C ARG A 68 -11.07 -9.26 0.05
N GLU A 69 -11.06 -10.58 0.13
CA GLU A 69 -11.11 -11.31 1.41
C GLU A 69 -9.89 -11.04 2.29
N ARG A 70 -8.69 -10.94 1.70
CA ARG A 70 -7.46 -10.59 2.43
C ARG A 70 -7.52 -9.18 2.99
N VAL A 71 -7.98 -8.22 2.19
CA VAL A 71 -8.18 -6.83 2.64
C VAL A 71 -9.19 -6.77 3.79
N GLU A 72 -10.30 -7.49 3.71
CA GLU A 72 -11.29 -7.55 4.80
C GLU A 72 -10.77 -8.30 6.04
N GLY A 73 -9.89 -9.29 5.87
CA GLY A 73 -9.14 -9.91 6.97
C GLY A 73 -8.26 -8.89 7.69
N ALA A 74 -7.39 -8.21 6.94
CA ALA A 74 -6.51 -7.17 7.47
C ALA A 74 -7.27 -6.01 8.13
N ALA A 75 -8.40 -5.59 7.54
CA ALA A 75 -9.24 -4.56 8.13
C ALA A 75 -9.86 -5.00 9.47
N ARG A 76 -10.14 -6.29 9.68
CA ARG A 76 -10.61 -6.82 10.96
C ARG A 76 -9.50 -6.82 12.02
N GLU A 77 -8.29 -7.22 11.66
CA GLU A 77 -7.13 -7.13 12.57
C GLU A 77 -6.90 -5.68 13.05
N ALA A 78 -7.05 -4.71 12.14
CA ALA A 78 -6.90 -3.29 12.44
C ALA A 78 -8.07 -2.68 13.25
N GLU A 79 -9.16 -3.42 13.50
CA GLU A 79 -10.29 -2.96 14.32
C GLU A 79 -9.87 -2.68 15.77
N ALA A 80 -8.97 -3.51 16.32
CA ALA A 80 -8.42 -3.33 17.66
C ALA A 80 -7.77 -1.95 17.84
N VAL A 81 -7.15 -1.43 16.76
CA VAL A 81 -6.56 -0.09 16.70
C VAL A 81 -7.42 0.93 15.95
N GLY A 82 -8.71 0.66 15.72
CA GLY A 82 -9.67 1.64 15.20
C GLY A 82 -9.39 2.08 13.76
N LEU A 83 -8.50 1.38 13.05
CA LEU A 83 -8.07 1.75 11.70
C LEU A 83 -8.74 0.88 10.61
N SER A 84 -9.73 0.06 10.94
CA SER A 84 -10.41 -0.85 10.01
C SER A 84 -10.84 -0.17 8.69
N ASP A 85 -11.56 0.96 8.79
CA ASP A 85 -12.03 1.72 7.62
C ASP A 85 -10.91 2.42 6.85
N LEU A 86 -9.80 2.75 7.52
CA LEU A 86 -8.63 3.29 6.84
C LEU A 86 -7.96 2.17 6.03
N VAL A 87 -7.71 1.02 6.65
CA VAL A 87 -7.07 -0.15 6.02
C VAL A 87 -7.88 -0.60 4.80
N ARG A 88 -9.20 -0.77 4.93
CA ARG A 88 -10.07 -1.19 3.82
C ARG A 88 -9.93 -0.30 2.59
N ARG A 89 -9.87 1.02 2.80
CA ARG A 89 -9.82 2.01 1.70
C ARG A 89 -8.42 2.27 1.20
N ALA A 90 -7.42 2.22 2.06
CA ALA A 90 -6.01 2.38 1.70
C ALA A 90 -5.48 1.18 0.91
N LEU A 91 -5.99 -0.02 1.20
CA LEU A 91 -5.66 -1.25 0.48
C LEU A 91 -6.58 -1.53 -0.71
N GLU A 92 -7.28 -0.54 -1.26
CA GLU A 92 -8.03 -0.71 -2.51
C GLU A 92 -7.09 -1.05 -3.68
N LEU A 93 -7.53 -1.94 -4.58
CA LEU A 93 -6.76 -2.35 -5.76
C LEU A 93 -6.41 -1.13 -6.61
N GLU A 94 -7.42 -0.30 -6.85
CA GLU A 94 -7.37 0.85 -7.74
C GLU A 94 -6.85 2.09 -6.98
N PRO A 95 -5.70 2.70 -7.38
CA PRO A 95 -5.11 3.83 -6.67
C PRO A 95 -6.05 5.03 -6.48
N TRP A 96 -6.90 5.34 -7.47
CA TRP A 96 -7.87 6.43 -7.42
C TRP A 96 -9.05 6.21 -6.45
N ARG A 97 -9.22 5.00 -5.90
CA ARG A 97 -10.19 4.75 -4.82
C ARG A 97 -9.60 4.93 -3.43
N ARG A 98 -8.27 5.03 -3.33
CA ARG A 98 -7.57 5.21 -2.06
C ARG A 98 -7.68 6.66 -1.58
N PRO A 99 -7.76 6.89 -0.26
CA PRO A 99 -7.68 8.24 0.29
C PRO A 99 -6.32 8.86 -0.02
N SER A 100 -6.25 10.19 0.07
CA SER A 100 -4.96 10.89 0.06
C SER A 100 -4.14 10.65 1.30
N ALA A 101 -2.82 10.89 1.21
CA ALA A 101 -1.93 10.84 2.37
C ALA A 101 -2.39 11.78 3.49
N GLU A 102 -2.90 12.98 3.14
CA GLU A 102 -3.44 13.93 4.12
C GLU A 102 -4.70 13.40 4.80
N GLU A 103 -5.63 12.79 4.06
CA GLU A 103 -6.81 12.13 4.63
C GLU A 103 -6.46 10.92 5.50
N ALA A 104 -5.49 10.12 5.09
CA ALA A 104 -4.99 8.98 5.86
C ALA A 104 -4.38 9.46 7.18
N ALA A 105 -3.47 10.45 7.14
CA ALA A 105 -2.84 11.03 8.31
C ALA A 105 -3.87 11.66 9.27
N ARG A 106 -4.86 12.41 8.75
CA ARG A 106 -5.95 12.97 9.56
C ARG A 106 -6.75 11.90 10.30
N ARG A 107 -7.02 10.76 9.65
CA ARG A 107 -7.75 9.64 10.28
C ARG A 107 -6.94 8.97 11.38
N ILE A 108 -5.66 8.69 11.13
CA ILE A 108 -4.76 8.15 12.15
C ILE A 108 -4.69 9.09 13.36
N ALA A 109 -4.50 10.40 13.12
CA ALA A 109 -4.45 11.40 14.18
C ALA A 109 -5.78 11.55 14.94
N ALA A 110 -6.92 11.36 14.27
CA ALA A 110 -8.23 11.37 14.92
C ALA A 110 -8.39 10.17 15.86
N GLU A 111 -8.00 8.96 15.43
CA GLU A 111 -8.03 7.76 16.27
C GLU A 111 -7.09 7.87 17.46
N TRP A 112 -5.88 8.42 17.25
CA TRP A 112 -4.95 8.68 18.34
C TRP A 112 -5.56 9.62 19.41
N ARG A 113 -6.10 10.77 18.97
CA ARG A 113 -6.75 11.73 19.89
C ARG A 113 -7.94 11.12 20.61
N ARG A 114 -8.74 10.31 19.94
CA ARG A 114 -9.90 9.63 20.55
C ARG A 114 -9.49 8.68 21.68
N ARG A 115 -8.31 8.06 21.59
CA ARG A 115 -7.84 7.08 22.59
C ARG A 115 -7.00 7.66 23.71
N TYR A 116 -6.18 8.67 23.41
CA TYR A 116 -5.13 9.14 24.32
C TYR A 116 -5.19 10.63 24.62
N GLY A 117 -6.11 11.38 23.97
CA GLY A 117 -6.40 12.78 24.28
C GLY A 117 -7.48 12.89 25.33
#